data_AF-A0A8T9B4Y8-F1
#
_entry.id   AF-A0A8T9B4Y8-F1
#
_cell.length_a   1.000
_cell.length_b   1.000
_cell.length_c   1.000
_cell.angle_alpha   90.00
_cell.angle_beta   90.00
_cell.angle_gamma   90.00
#
_symmetry.space_group_name_H-M   'P 1'
#
loop_
_entity.id
_entity.type
_entity.pdbx_description
1 polymer ?
#
loop_
_entity_poly.entity_id
_entity_poly.type
_entity_poly.pdbx_seq_one_letter_code
_entity_poly.pdbx_strand_id
1 'polypeptide(L)'
;AASSNCVSKQPVLTLSLEMSSKGKKPAGKAQRSAIADVVAREYTIHLHKRLHGVSFKKRAPRAVKEIKKFATLSMGTSDVRLDPQLNKKVWEAGIKGVPYRLRVRISRKRNDEEGAKEKLYSYVQAVNVKDAKGLQTAVVEE
;
A
#
# COMPACT_ATOMS: atom_id res chain seq x y z
N ALA A 1 -49.16 -59.65 -14.71
CA ALA A 1 -49.44 -58.57 -15.68
C ALA A 1 -48.15 -58.31 -16.46
N ALA A 2 -48.14 -58.73 -17.72
CA ALA A 2 -46.97 -58.73 -18.60
C ALA A 2 -46.84 -57.40 -19.35
N SER A 3 -45.58 -57.06 -19.70
CA SER A 3 -45.10 -56.55 -20.99
C SER A 3 -45.90 -55.45 -21.71
N SER A 4 -45.35 -54.41 -22.31
CA SER A 4 -43.99 -54.04 -22.74
C SER A 4 -44.17 -52.89 -23.74
N ASN A 5 -43.12 -52.10 -23.97
CA ASN A 5 -42.92 -51.25 -25.17
C ASN A 5 -43.87 -50.03 -25.31
N CYS A 6 -43.52 -48.91 -25.94
CA CYS A 6 -42.44 -48.62 -26.88
C CYS A 6 -42.21 -47.08 -26.96
N VAL A 7 -40.96 -46.67 -26.81
CA VAL A 7 -40.18 -45.72 -27.65
C VAL A 7 -40.85 -44.46 -28.26
N SER A 8 -40.36 -43.32 -27.76
CA SER A 8 -40.02 -42.05 -28.45
C SER A 8 -41.08 -41.26 -29.23
N LYS A 9 -41.28 -40.01 -28.81
CA LYS A 9 -40.65 -38.83 -29.44
C LYS A 9 -41.03 -37.57 -28.66
N GLN A 10 -40.03 -36.86 -28.15
CA GLN A 10 -40.22 -35.49 -27.67
C GLN A 10 -40.19 -34.53 -28.87
N PRO A 11 -41.06 -33.51 -28.90
CA PRO A 11 -40.78 -32.29 -29.64
C PRO A 11 -40.34 -31.19 -28.66
N VAL A 12 -39.19 -30.62 -29.00
CA VAL A 12 -38.74 -29.23 -28.87
C VAL A 12 -39.37 -28.37 -27.76
N LEU A 13 -38.52 -27.76 -26.94
CA LEU A 13 -38.54 -26.32 -26.68
C LEU A 13 -37.22 -25.93 -26.02
N THR A 14 -36.34 -25.38 -26.84
CA THR A 14 -35.18 -24.59 -26.43
C THR A 14 -35.62 -23.46 -25.51
N LEU A 15 -35.15 -23.47 -24.27
CA LEU A 15 -35.16 -22.30 -23.39
C LEU A 15 -33.70 -21.94 -23.08
N SER A 16 -33.13 -21.13 -23.97
CA SER A 16 -31.98 -20.29 -23.65
C SER A 16 -32.37 -19.40 -22.47
N LEU A 17 -31.79 -19.64 -21.31
CA LEU A 17 -31.90 -18.73 -20.18
C LEU A 17 -30.82 -17.66 -20.33
N GLU A 18 -31.19 -16.53 -20.92
CA GLU A 18 -30.37 -15.32 -20.94
C GLU A 18 -30.23 -14.78 -19.50
N MET A 19 -29.02 -14.87 -18.94
CA MET A 19 -28.69 -14.21 -17.68
C MET A 19 -28.31 -12.75 -17.93
N SER A 20 -29.31 -11.87 -17.85
CA SER A 20 -29.12 -10.43 -17.72
C SER A 20 -28.52 -10.12 -16.34
N SER A 21 -27.22 -9.84 -16.31
CA SER A 21 -26.58 -9.23 -15.13
C SER A 21 -26.21 -7.78 -15.45
N LYS A 22 -26.91 -6.87 -14.78
CA LYS A 22 -26.79 -5.40 -14.89
C LYS A 22 -25.34 -4.95 -14.82
N GLY A 23 -24.86 -4.34 -15.91
CA GLY A 23 -23.58 -3.66 -15.96
C GLY A 23 -23.52 -2.52 -14.94
N LYS A 24 -22.62 -2.65 -13.96
CA LYS A 24 -22.29 -1.58 -13.00
C LYS A 24 -21.42 -0.56 -13.73
N LYS A 25 -22.00 0.60 -14.07
CA LYS A 25 -21.26 1.74 -14.64
C LYS A 25 -20.07 2.09 -13.71
N PRO A 26 -18.84 2.26 -14.22
CA PRO A 26 -17.73 2.70 -13.38
C PRO A 26 -18.00 4.13 -12.93
N ALA A 27 -18.04 4.33 -11.62
CA ALA A 27 -18.16 5.64 -11.01
C ALA A 27 -17.08 6.59 -11.61
N GLY A 28 -17.54 7.72 -12.15
CA GLY A 28 -16.67 8.73 -12.75
C GLY A 28 -15.54 9.10 -11.79
N LYS A 29 -14.30 9.12 -12.29
CA LYS A 29 -13.15 9.60 -11.54
C LYS A 29 -13.39 11.08 -11.25
N ALA A 30 -13.76 11.42 -10.02
CA ALA A 30 -13.69 12.78 -9.54
C ALA A 30 -12.26 13.29 -9.81
N GLN A 31 -12.14 14.34 -10.62
CA GLN A 31 -10.87 14.96 -10.98
C GLN A 31 -10.23 15.47 -9.69
N ARG A 32 -9.25 14.74 -9.17
CA ARG A 32 -8.53 15.09 -7.95
C ARG A 32 -7.77 16.38 -8.25
N SER A 33 -7.95 17.39 -7.40
CA SER A 33 -7.32 18.71 -7.60
C SER A 33 -5.81 18.61 -7.42
N ALA A 34 -5.07 19.40 -8.20
CA ALA A 34 -3.60 19.45 -8.20
C ALA A 34 -2.99 19.73 -6.81
N ILE A 35 -3.74 20.34 -5.89
CA ILE A 35 -3.32 20.62 -4.52
C ILE A 35 -3.46 19.37 -3.63
N ALA A 36 -4.48 18.54 -3.86
CA ALA A 36 -4.65 17.27 -3.17
C ALA A 36 -3.54 16.26 -3.49
N ASP A 37 -2.73 16.54 -4.52
CA ASP A 37 -1.58 15.73 -4.87
C ASP A 37 -0.37 16.00 -3.97
N VAL A 38 -0.22 17.19 -3.38
CA VAL A 38 0.89 17.47 -2.45
C VAL A 38 0.37 17.24 -1.04
N VAL A 39 0.93 16.26 -0.35
CA VAL A 39 0.43 15.81 0.95
C VAL A 39 1.60 15.41 1.84
N ALA A 40 1.69 16.01 3.02
CA ALA A 40 2.56 15.55 4.09
C ALA A 40 1.73 14.88 5.20
N ARG A 41 2.13 13.68 5.60
CA ARG A 41 1.48 12.93 6.67
C ARG A 41 2.50 12.27 7.56
N GLU A 42 2.21 12.27 8.84
CA GLU A 42 2.96 11.51 9.81
C GLU A 42 2.28 10.19 10.13
N TYR A 43 3.10 9.13 10.07
CA TYR A 43 2.69 7.77 10.34
C TYR A 43 3.52 7.18 11.47
N THR A 44 2.89 6.30 12.22
CA THR A 44 3.58 5.40 13.14
C THR A 44 3.72 4.03 12.48
N ILE A 45 4.94 3.64 12.13
CA ILE A 45 5.22 2.34 11.51
C ILE A 45 5.51 1.33 12.62
N HIS A 46 4.71 0.26 12.68
CA HIS A 46 4.97 -0.86 13.57
C HIS A 46 5.95 -1.86 12.93
N LEU A 47 7.26 -1.63 13.11
CA LEU A 47 8.31 -2.44 12.52
C LEU A 47 8.41 -3.84 13.14
N HIS A 48 8.17 -3.97 14.45
CA HIS A 48 8.27 -5.28 15.12
C HIS A 48 7.32 -6.35 14.52
N LYS A 49 6.08 -5.99 14.15
CA LYS A 49 5.15 -6.92 13.49
C LYS A 49 5.64 -7.32 12.09
N ARG A 50 6.22 -6.39 11.33
CA ARG A 50 6.72 -6.62 9.97
C ARG A 50 8.02 -7.43 9.93
N LEU A 51 8.80 -7.36 11.01
CA LEU A 51 10.11 -8.01 11.14
C LEU A 51 10.07 -9.29 11.98
N HIS A 52 8.88 -9.74 12.35
CA HIS A 52 8.70 -10.99 13.09
C HIS A 52 9.23 -12.18 12.27
N GLY A 53 9.96 -13.08 12.92
CA GLY A 53 10.55 -14.26 12.26
C GLY A 53 11.74 -13.99 11.33
N VAL A 54 12.19 -12.73 11.17
CA VAL A 54 13.36 -12.42 10.33
C VAL A 54 14.66 -12.70 11.10
N SER A 55 15.60 -13.38 10.45
CA SER A 55 16.95 -13.62 10.97
C SER A 55 17.65 -12.32 11.33
N PHE A 56 18.38 -12.29 12.45
CA PHE A 56 19.00 -11.07 12.98
C PHE A 56 19.92 -10.36 11.98
N LYS A 57 20.71 -11.12 11.20
CA LYS A 57 21.61 -10.58 10.17
C LYS A 57 20.88 -9.84 9.03
N LYS A 58 19.58 -10.05 8.86
CA LYS A 58 18.79 -9.43 7.79
C LYS A 58 17.75 -8.45 8.33
N ARG A 59 17.70 -8.19 9.64
CA ARG A 59 16.61 -7.45 10.26
C ARG A 59 16.61 -5.96 9.88
N ALA A 60 17.71 -5.23 10.10
CA ALA A 60 17.84 -3.84 9.66
C ALA A 60 17.65 -3.63 8.14
N PRO A 61 18.31 -4.39 7.24
CA PRO A 61 18.09 -4.19 5.80
C PRO A 61 16.67 -4.57 5.36
N ARG A 62 16.00 -5.51 6.05
CA ARG A 62 14.56 -5.77 5.81
C ARG A 62 13.69 -4.64 6.33
N ALA A 63 14.04 -4.01 7.46
CA ALA A 63 13.31 -2.85 7.99
C ALA A 63 13.28 -1.70 6.99
N VAL A 64 14.42 -1.36 6.40
CA VAL A 64 14.51 -0.31 5.36
C VAL A 64 13.61 -0.65 4.16
N LYS A 65 13.59 -1.90 3.71
CA LYS A 65 12.72 -2.34 2.62
C LYS A 65 11.24 -2.25 3.00
N GLU A 66 10.88 -2.61 4.23
CA GLU A 66 9.50 -2.50 4.73
C GLU A 66 9.04 -1.05 4.88
N ILE A 67 9.94 -0.12 5.25
CA ILE A 67 9.64 1.31 5.26
C ILE A 67 9.36 1.82 3.85
N LYS A 68 10.19 1.42 2.86
CA LYS A 68 9.93 1.77 1.45
C LYS A 68 8.58 1.24 0.98
N LYS A 69 8.29 -0.04 1.22
CA LYS A 69 6.98 -0.63 0.88
C LYS A 69 5.82 0.10 1.55
N PHE A 70 5.97 0.50 2.82
CA PHE A 70 4.95 1.25 3.53
C PHE A 70 4.69 2.62 2.88
N ALA A 71 5.75 3.33 2.47
CA ALA A 71 5.61 4.60 1.78
C ALA A 71 4.94 4.44 0.40
N THR A 72 5.35 3.42 -0.38
CA THR A 72 4.72 3.09 -1.67
C THR A 72 3.23 2.79 -1.51
N LEU A 73 2.84 2.00 -0.51
CA LEU A 73 1.43 1.66 -0.27
C LEU A 73 0.61 2.85 0.23
N SER A 74 1.19 3.70 1.08
CA SER A 74 0.46 4.80 1.71
C SER A 74 0.28 6.00 0.77
N MET A 75 1.29 6.31 -0.05
CA MET A 75 1.27 7.46 -0.96
C MET A 75 0.94 7.11 -2.41
N GLY A 76 1.07 5.83 -2.79
CA GLY A 76 0.84 5.35 -4.15
C GLY A 76 1.93 5.76 -5.15
N THR A 77 3.14 6.10 -4.69
CA THR A 77 4.26 6.47 -5.57
C THR A 77 5.26 5.33 -5.70
N SER A 78 5.77 5.12 -6.91
CA SER A 78 6.83 4.17 -7.22
C SER A 78 8.20 4.68 -6.76
N ASP A 79 8.48 5.98 -6.93
CA ASP A 79 9.71 6.63 -6.42
C ASP A 79 9.56 6.97 -4.91
N VAL A 80 10.44 6.39 -4.10
CA VAL A 80 10.53 6.60 -2.65
C VAL A 80 11.97 6.88 -2.26
N ARG A 81 12.20 8.11 -1.81
CA ARG A 81 13.49 8.62 -1.35
C ARG A 81 13.51 8.61 0.17
N LEU A 82 14.51 7.93 0.75
CA LEU A 82 14.69 7.87 2.20
C LEU A 82 15.70 8.93 2.64
N ASP A 83 15.37 9.65 3.70
CA ASP A 83 16.29 10.57 4.35
C ASP A 83 17.47 9.80 5.01
N PRO A 84 18.73 10.27 4.86
CA PRO A 84 19.85 9.75 5.61
C PRO A 84 19.64 9.69 7.13
N GLN A 85 18.90 10.65 7.72
CA GLN A 85 18.63 10.64 9.17
C GLN A 85 17.75 9.45 9.59
N LEU A 86 16.79 9.09 8.75
CA LEU A 86 15.98 7.89 8.94
C LEU A 86 16.83 6.62 8.88
N ASN A 87 17.80 6.58 7.96
CA ASN A 87 18.74 5.46 7.90
C ASN A 87 19.56 5.38 9.18
N LYS A 88 20.13 6.49 9.67
CA LYS A 88 20.88 6.50 10.93
C LYS A 88 20.07 5.95 12.10
N LYS A 89 18.82 6.38 12.29
CA LYS A 89 17.95 5.87 13.37
C LYS A 89 17.62 4.38 13.26
N VAL A 90 17.43 3.87 12.04
CA VAL A 90 17.15 2.43 11.83
C VAL A 90 18.38 1.58 12.15
N TRP A 91 19.59 2.14 11.95
CA TRP A 91 20.87 1.46 12.14
C TRP A 91 21.60 1.81 13.44
N GLU A 92 21.05 2.69 14.28
CA GLU A 92 21.68 3.24 15.48
C GLU A 92 22.11 2.15 16.49
N ALA A 93 21.23 1.19 16.79
CA ALA A 93 21.53 0.05 17.67
C ALA A 93 22.05 -1.19 16.90
N GLY A 94 22.50 -1.00 15.65
CA GLY A 94 23.08 -2.04 14.80
C GLY A 94 22.05 -2.98 14.15
N ILE A 95 22.54 -4.08 13.58
CA ILE A 95 21.75 -4.93 12.67
C ILE A 95 20.55 -5.63 13.32
N LYS A 96 20.65 -5.90 14.63
CA LYS A 96 19.61 -6.55 15.45
C LYS A 96 18.68 -5.53 16.12
N GLY A 97 19.15 -4.31 16.36
CA GLY A 97 18.53 -3.29 17.20
C GLY A 97 17.57 -2.37 16.43
N VAL A 98 16.67 -2.93 15.62
CA VAL A 98 15.69 -2.10 14.91
C VAL A 98 14.63 -1.60 15.91
N PRO A 99 14.29 -0.29 15.91
CA PRO A 99 13.21 0.24 16.74
C PRO A 99 11.88 -0.51 16.52
N TYR A 100 11.16 -0.83 17.60
CA TYR A 100 9.89 -1.57 17.47
C TYR A 100 8.80 -0.76 16.76
N ARG A 101 8.80 0.55 16.99
CA ARG A 101 7.92 1.53 16.37
C ARG A 101 8.75 2.73 15.95
N LEU A 102 8.42 3.29 14.80
CA LEU A 102 9.12 4.44 14.24
C LEU A 102 8.09 5.47 13.78
N ARG A 103 8.20 6.71 14.27
CA ARG A 103 7.40 7.83 13.78
C ARG A 103 8.10 8.43 12.57
N VAL A 104 7.39 8.47 11.46
CA VAL A 104 7.93 8.85 10.16
C VAL A 104 7.01 9.90 9.55
N ARG A 105 7.60 10.97 9.02
CA ARG A 105 6.91 11.94 8.18
C ARG A 105 7.15 11.55 6.73
N ILE A 106 6.09 11.43 5.96
CA ILE A 106 6.13 11.15 4.54
C ILE A 106 5.52 12.34 3.82
N SER A 107 6.31 12.98 2.97
CA SER A 107 5.90 14.13 2.19
C SER A 107 5.93 13.75 0.72
N ARG A 108 4.77 13.80 0.06
CA ARG A 108 4.65 13.58 -1.39
C ARG A 108 4.86 14.92 -2.09
N LYS A 109 5.97 15.04 -2.83
CA LYS A 109 6.39 16.26 -3.53
C LYS A 109 6.39 16.05 -5.03
N ARG A 110 6.22 17.13 -5.79
CA ARG A 110 6.39 17.10 -7.25
C ARG A 110 7.85 17.12 -7.61
N ASN A 111 8.19 16.43 -8.68
CA ASN A 111 9.53 16.48 -9.24
C ASN A 111 9.59 17.52 -10.36
N ASP A 112 10.53 18.45 -10.26
CA ASP A 112 10.74 19.52 -11.23
C ASP A 112 11.90 19.20 -12.20
N GLU A 113 12.55 18.04 -12.05
CA GLU A 113 13.64 17.59 -12.93
C GLU A 113 13.10 17.09 -14.30
N GLU A 114 13.60 17.70 -15.38
CA GLU A 114 13.07 17.61 -16.76
C GLU A 114 13.22 16.21 -17.45
N GLY A 115 13.67 15.18 -16.73
CA GLY A 115 13.88 13.81 -17.24
C GLY A 115 13.30 12.69 -16.37
N ALA A 116 12.47 13.03 -15.39
CA ALA A 116 11.98 12.05 -14.43
C ALA A 116 10.88 11.14 -15.00
N LYS A 117 11.02 9.82 -14.79
CA LYS A 117 10.01 8.82 -15.18
C LYS A 117 8.67 8.99 -14.46
N GLU A 118 8.68 9.62 -13.29
CA GLU A 118 7.53 9.78 -12.41
C GLU A 118 7.41 11.25 -11.97
N LYS A 119 6.19 11.78 -12.03
CA LYS A 119 5.90 13.19 -11.71
C LYS A 119 5.92 13.50 -10.21
N LEU A 120 5.74 12.48 -9.37
CA LEU A 120 5.58 12.58 -7.93
C LEU A 120 6.59 11.64 -7.26
N TYR A 121 7.28 12.13 -6.23
CA TYR A 121 8.10 11.29 -5.37
C TYR A 121 7.66 11.42 -3.91
N SER A 122 7.86 10.35 -3.15
CA SER A 122 7.68 10.38 -1.70
C SER A 122 9.03 10.55 -1.01
N TYR A 123 9.15 11.57 -0.19
CA TYR A 123 10.29 11.78 0.69
C TYR A 123 9.95 11.35 2.12
N VAL A 124 10.81 10.52 2.72
CA VAL A 124 10.55 9.87 4.00
C VAL A 124 11.56 10.35 5.04
N GLN A 125 11.09 11.09 6.03
CA GLN A 125 11.88 11.64 7.13
C GLN A 125 11.55 10.97 8.46
N ALA A 126 12.52 10.91 9.36
CA ALA A 126 12.30 10.37 10.69
C ALA A 126 11.98 11.46 11.70
N VAL A 127 10.84 11.35 12.38
CA VAL A 127 10.48 12.27 13.48
C VAL A 127 11.04 11.69 14.78
N ASN A 128 11.80 12.48 15.54
CA ASN A 128 12.26 12.07 16.88
C ASN A 128 11.10 12.27 17.86
N VAL A 129 10.48 11.18 18.29
CA VAL A 129 9.50 11.20 19.39
C VAL A 129 9.95 10.20 20.43
N LYS A 130 9.88 10.57 21.71
CA LYS A 130 10.26 9.70 22.83
C LYS A 130 9.38 8.45 22.87
N ASP A 131 8.06 8.62 22.67
CA ASP A 131 7.09 7.53 22.65
C ASP A 131 6.22 7.54 21.40
N ALA A 132 6.40 6.53 20.55
CA ALA A 132 5.59 6.36 19.34
C ALA A 132 4.30 5.54 19.57
N LYS A 133 3.86 5.36 20.82
CA LYS A 133 2.68 4.53 21.16
C LYS A 133 1.43 5.42 21.20
N GLY A 134 0.34 4.98 20.57
CA GLY A 134 -0.95 5.68 20.59
C GLY A 134 -1.07 6.85 19.61
N LEU A 135 0.02 7.31 19.00
CA LEU A 135 0.00 8.37 17.99
C LEU A 135 -0.67 7.88 16.70
N GLN A 136 -1.82 8.47 16.39
CA GLN A 136 -2.56 8.26 15.15
C GLN A 136 -1.88 8.97 13.96
N THR A 137 -2.38 8.70 12.77
CA THR A 137 -1.92 9.39 11.57
C THR A 137 -2.36 10.84 11.60
N ALA A 138 -1.40 11.76 11.47
CA ALA A 138 -1.68 13.19 11.44
C ALA A 138 -1.33 13.72 10.04
N VAL A 139 -2.17 14.59 9.49
CA VAL A 139 -1.80 15.39 8.31
C VAL A 139 -0.95 16.54 8.83
N VAL A 140 0.19 16.78 8.19
CA VAL A 140 1.05 17.92 8.47
C VAL A 140 0.88 18.89 7.32
N GLU A 141 0.58 20.14 7.66
CA GLU A 141 0.63 21.24 6.70
C GLU A 141 2.09 21.69 6.63
N GLU A 142 2.71 21.50 5.47
CA GLU A 142 4.02 22.07 5.09
C GLU A 142 3.80 23.36 4.30
#